data_AF-A0A2U1VTI3-F1
#
_entry.id   AF-A0A2U1VTI3-F1
#
_cell.length_a   1.000
_cell.length_b   1.000
_cell.length_c   1.000
_cell.angle_alpha   90.00
_cell.angle_beta   90.00
_cell.angle_gamma   90.00
#
_symmetry.space_group_name_H-M   'P 1'
#
loop_
_entity.id
_entity.type
_entity.pdbx_description
1 polymer ?
#
loop_
_entity_poly.entity_id
_entity_poly.type
_entity_poly.pdbx_seq_one_letter_code
_entity_poly.pdbx_strand_id
1 'polypeptide(L)'
;MTERFTKAAARNIFFGGSLFFFVVFISLVAMSHNYILNKSTNTATLTDDVARGKHVWEKHACINCHSLLGEGAYFAPELGNVWVRYGGDKDAEGATSALKGWMAAQPSRVEGRRQMPQFNLSDKELDDLIAFFRWTNSINTQNWPPKVSG
;
A
#
# COMPACT_ATOMS: atom_id res chain seq x y z
N MET A 1 -34.10 17.40 38.98
CA MET A 1 -33.26 16.97 37.84
C MET A 1 -33.63 17.83 36.65
N THR A 2 -32.67 18.51 36.03
CA THR A 2 -32.89 19.30 34.81
C THR A 2 -33.47 18.38 33.73
N GLU A 3 -34.68 18.69 33.24
CA GLU A 3 -35.45 17.87 32.26
C GLU A 3 -34.67 17.48 30.99
N ARG A 4 -33.51 18.09 30.74
CA ARG A 4 -32.66 17.87 29.56
C ARG A 4 -31.75 16.63 29.65
N PHE A 5 -31.49 16.08 30.83
CA PHE A 5 -30.58 14.93 30.99
C PHE A 5 -31.35 13.68 31.43
N THR A 6 -32.10 13.08 30.49
CA THR A 6 -32.81 11.82 30.70
C THR A 6 -32.20 10.66 29.89
N LYS A 7 -32.45 9.42 30.31
CA LYS A 7 -32.04 8.21 29.56
C LYS A 7 -32.62 8.21 28.13
N ALA A 8 -33.84 8.70 27.96
CA ALA A 8 -34.48 8.82 26.65
C ALA A 8 -33.79 9.86 25.76
N ALA A 9 -33.40 11.01 26.31
CA ALA A 9 -32.62 12.02 25.59
C ALA A 9 -31.26 11.45 25.14
N ALA A 10 -30.54 10.77 26.03
CA ALA A 10 -29.26 10.12 25.69
C ALA A 10 -29.41 9.06 24.59
N ARG A 11 -30.45 8.22 24.66
CA ARG A 11 -30.77 7.22 23.62
C ARG A 11 -31.05 7.87 22.26
N ASN A 12 -31.83 8.94 22.25
CA ASN A 12 -32.18 9.62 21.00
C ASN A 12 -30.97 10.34 20.39
N ILE A 13 -30.10 10.94 21.22
CA ILE A 13 -28.82 11.51 20.77
C ILE A 13 -27.94 10.41 20.17
N PHE A 14 -27.85 9.24 20.81
CA PHE A 14 -27.09 8.11 20.28
C PHE A 14 -27.60 7.70 18.90
N PHE A 15 -28.88 7.32 18.76
CA PHE A 15 -29.39 6.85 17.47
C PHE A 15 -29.42 7.94 16.40
N GLY A 16 -29.83 9.16 16.75
CA GLY A 16 -29.87 10.28 15.82
C GLY A 16 -28.47 10.71 15.36
N GLY A 17 -27.53 10.84 16.30
CA GLY A 17 -26.13 11.16 16.02
C GLY A 17 -25.43 10.07 15.21
N SER A 18 -25.60 8.80 15.59
CA SER A 18 -25.05 7.67 14.83
C SER A 18 -25.59 7.63 13.41
N LEU A 19 -26.89 7.79 13.19
CA LEU A 19 -27.46 7.81 11.84
C LEU A 19 -26.93 9.00 11.03
N PHE A 20 -26.88 10.19 11.64
CA PHE A 20 -26.35 11.39 11.00
C PHE A 20 -24.90 11.20 10.55
N PHE A 21 -24.00 10.80 11.46
CA PHE A 21 -22.59 10.61 11.13
C PHE A 21 -22.36 9.42 10.20
N PHE A 22 -23.21 8.39 10.24
CA PHE A 22 -23.16 7.28 9.28
C PHE A 22 -23.46 7.76 7.86
N VAL A 23 -24.49 8.59 7.67
CA VAL A 23 -24.80 9.19 6.35
C VAL A 23 -23.67 10.09 5.88
N VAL A 24 -23.15 10.97 6.75
CA VAL A 24 -21.99 11.82 6.43
C VAL A 24 -20.79 10.98 6.02
N PHE A 25 -20.49 9.90 6.74
CA PHE A 25 -19.39 9.01 6.41
C PHE A 25 -19.55 8.37 5.04
N ILE A 26 -20.75 7.88 4.69
CA ILE A 26 -21.02 7.34 3.33
C ILE A 26 -20.77 8.40 2.26
N SER A 27 -21.23 9.64 2.47
CA SER A 27 -20.97 10.73 1.52
C SER A 27 -19.48 11.01 1.35
N LEU A 28 -18.72 11.04 2.46
CA LEU A 28 -17.26 11.21 2.42
C LEU A 28 -16.58 10.05 1.70
N VAL A 29 -17.00 8.80 1.93
CA VAL A 29 -16.47 7.62 1.23
C VAL A 29 -16.69 7.74 -0.28
N ALA A 30 -17.88 8.15 -0.73
CA ALA A 30 -18.16 8.34 -2.15
C ALA A 30 -17.28 9.43 -2.78
N MET A 31 -17.08 10.54 -2.07
CA MET A 31 -16.18 11.62 -2.50
C MET A 31 -14.71 11.15 -2.57
N SER A 32 -14.24 10.46 -1.54
CA SER A 32 -12.88 9.90 -1.48
C SER A 32 -12.65 8.85 -2.57
N HIS A 33 -13.62 7.98 -2.84
CA HIS A 33 -13.53 6.99 -3.92
C HIS A 33 -13.41 7.67 -5.29
N ASN A 34 -14.21 8.71 -5.55
CA ASN A 34 -14.11 9.49 -6.78
C ASN A 34 -12.73 10.17 -6.92
N TYR A 35 -12.22 10.76 -5.82
CA TYR A 35 -10.89 11.37 -5.81
C TYR A 35 -9.77 10.35 -6.10
N ILE A 36 -9.85 9.15 -5.51
CA ILE A 36 -8.88 8.07 -5.75
C ILE A 36 -8.83 7.69 -7.23
N LEU A 37 -9.98 7.43 -7.85
CA LEU A 37 -10.06 6.96 -9.23
C LEU A 37 -9.67 8.01 -10.27
N ASN A 38 -9.93 9.29 -9.99
CA ASN A 38 -9.83 10.36 -10.99
C ASN A 38 -8.68 11.35 -10.74
N LYS A 39 -8.05 11.35 -9.56
CA LYS A 39 -7.06 12.36 -9.17
C LYS A 39 -5.81 11.80 -8.52
N SER A 40 -5.92 11.00 -7.46
CA SER A 40 -4.73 10.60 -6.68
C SER A 40 -4.05 9.32 -7.15
N THR A 41 -4.68 8.55 -8.02
CA THR A 41 -4.06 7.40 -8.68
C THR A 41 -4.16 7.54 -10.19
N ASN A 42 -3.19 6.99 -10.91
CA ASN A 42 -3.21 6.95 -12.38
C ASN A 42 -3.83 5.63 -12.85
N THR A 43 -5.16 5.63 -12.96
CA THR A 43 -5.97 4.48 -13.40
C THR A 43 -5.67 4.07 -14.84
N ALA A 44 -5.24 5.00 -15.69
CA ALA A 44 -4.83 4.67 -17.06
C ALA A 44 -3.56 3.80 -17.11
N THR A 45 -2.73 3.85 -16.06
CA THR A 45 -1.53 3.01 -15.91
C THR A 45 -1.73 1.80 -15.00
N LEU A 46 -2.95 1.58 -14.49
CA LEU A 46 -3.29 0.38 -13.71
C LEU A 46 -3.56 -0.79 -14.67
N THR A 47 -2.50 -1.32 -15.28
CA THR A 47 -2.57 -2.40 -16.28
C THR A 47 -2.80 -3.76 -15.62
N ASP A 48 -3.09 -4.78 -16.44
CA ASP A 48 -3.22 -6.16 -15.97
C ASP A 48 -1.93 -6.68 -15.29
N ASP A 49 -0.77 -6.19 -15.72
CA ASP A 49 0.54 -6.52 -15.13
C ASP A 49 0.62 -6.01 -13.69
N VAL A 50 0.16 -4.78 -13.43
CA VAL A 50 0.08 -4.20 -12.09
C VAL A 50 -0.89 -5.01 -11.21
N ALA A 51 -2.04 -5.39 -11.75
CA ALA A 51 -3.03 -6.18 -11.02
C ALA A 51 -2.50 -7.58 -10.66
N ARG A 52 -1.79 -8.24 -11.59
CA ARG A 52 -1.12 -9.53 -11.31
C ARG A 52 0.03 -9.37 -10.32
N GLY A 53 0.79 -8.28 -10.39
CA GLY A 53 1.84 -7.97 -9.43
C GLY A 53 1.31 -7.80 -8.01
N LYS A 54 0.17 -7.13 -7.87
CA LYS A 54 -0.55 -7.08 -6.59
C LYS A 54 -0.96 -8.47 -6.11
N HIS A 55 -1.40 -9.35 -7.01
CA HIS A 55 -1.72 -10.72 -6.65
C HIS A 55 -0.48 -11.52 -6.19
N VAL A 56 0.69 -11.31 -6.80
CA VAL A 56 1.97 -11.87 -6.32
C VAL A 56 2.29 -11.37 -4.91
N TRP A 57 2.17 -10.05 -4.67
CA TRP A 57 2.33 -9.44 -3.35
C TRP A 57 1.46 -10.09 -2.26
N GLU A 58 0.18 -10.33 -2.58
CA GLU A 58 -0.78 -10.94 -1.67
C GLU A 58 -0.52 -12.44 -1.46
N LYS A 59 -0.33 -13.20 -2.54
CA LYS A 59 -0.11 -14.65 -2.51
C LYS A 59 1.11 -15.03 -1.67
N HIS A 60 2.15 -14.21 -1.70
CA HIS A 60 3.39 -14.45 -0.95
C HIS A 60 3.47 -13.70 0.38
N ALA A 61 2.35 -13.07 0.81
CA ALA A 61 2.20 -12.39 2.09
C ALA A 61 3.34 -11.41 2.41
N CYS A 62 3.81 -10.66 1.40
CA CYS A 62 4.93 -9.74 1.55
C CYS A 62 4.67 -8.70 2.66
N ILE A 63 3.41 -8.30 2.83
CA ILE A 63 2.93 -7.36 3.85
C ILE A 63 3.12 -7.83 5.30
N ASN A 64 3.33 -9.14 5.53
CA ASN A 64 3.58 -9.66 6.89
C ASN A 64 5.04 -9.46 7.34
N CYS A 65 5.92 -9.02 6.45
CA CYS A 65 7.27 -8.57 6.80
C CYS A 65 7.49 -7.09 6.51
N HIS A 66 6.99 -6.63 5.36
CA HIS A 66 7.15 -5.27 4.87
C HIS A 66 5.92 -4.41 5.13
N SER A 67 6.10 -3.09 5.09
CA SER A 67 5.01 -2.15 4.90
C SER A 67 4.90 -1.70 3.43
N LEU A 68 3.70 -1.29 3.03
CA LEU A 68 3.40 -0.67 1.75
C LEU A 68 2.55 0.57 2.03
N LEU A 69 3.05 1.73 1.65
CA LEU A 69 2.44 3.03 2.01
C LEU A 69 2.30 3.21 3.54
N GLY A 70 3.24 2.64 4.32
CA GLY A 70 3.26 2.73 5.77
C GLY A 70 2.36 1.72 6.50
N GLU A 71 1.62 0.90 5.76
CA GLU A 71 0.73 -0.12 6.29
C GLU A 71 1.30 -1.53 6.09
N GLY A 72 1.30 -2.35 7.13
CA GLY A 72 1.84 -3.72 7.09
C GLY A 72 2.64 -4.04 8.34
N ALA A 73 3.68 -4.86 8.20
CA ALA A 73 4.58 -5.21 9.28
C ALA A 73 5.83 -4.32 9.33
N TYR A 74 6.54 -4.38 10.46
CA TYR A 74 7.72 -3.56 10.74
C TYR A 74 9.03 -4.37 10.79
N PHE A 75 9.03 -5.56 10.18
CA PHE A 75 10.18 -6.46 10.18
C PHE A 75 11.17 -6.16 9.05
N ALA A 76 10.70 -5.61 7.94
CA ALA A 76 11.50 -5.30 6.77
C ALA A 76 11.14 -3.90 6.23
N PRO A 77 11.96 -3.31 5.33
CA PRO A 77 11.76 -1.94 4.88
C PRO A 77 10.42 -1.70 4.19
N GLU A 78 9.92 -0.46 4.25
CA GLU A 78 8.79 0.05 3.46
C GLU A 78 9.03 -0.18 1.96
N LEU A 79 8.03 -0.61 1.18
CA LEU A 79 8.20 -0.92 -0.25
C LEU A 79 7.47 0.00 -1.22
N GLY A 80 6.63 0.91 -0.75
CA GLY A 80 5.87 1.86 -1.58
C GLY A 80 6.74 2.81 -2.37
N ASN A 81 7.97 3.09 -1.91
CA ASN A 81 8.96 3.88 -2.64
C ASN A 81 10.20 3.09 -3.08
N VAL A 82 10.14 1.75 -3.11
CA VAL A 82 11.31 0.93 -3.47
C VAL A 82 11.77 1.18 -4.90
N TRP A 83 10.84 1.49 -5.81
CA TRP A 83 11.14 1.81 -7.20
C TRP A 83 12.15 2.95 -7.33
N VAL A 84 11.92 4.09 -6.66
CA VAL A 84 12.82 5.24 -6.69
C VAL A 84 14.09 5.02 -5.88
N ARG A 85 14.04 4.22 -4.79
CA ARG A 85 15.25 3.84 -4.04
C ARG A 85 16.26 3.06 -4.89
N TYR A 86 15.76 2.28 -5.85
CA TYR A 86 16.57 1.56 -6.83
C TYR A 86 16.84 2.37 -8.10
N GLY A 87 16.49 3.66 -8.12
CA GLY A 87 16.79 4.57 -9.23
C GLY A 87 15.86 4.45 -10.43
N GLY A 88 14.69 3.83 -10.28
CA GLY A 88 13.77 3.58 -11.40
C GLY A 88 13.14 4.83 -12.03
N ASP A 89 13.26 5.99 -11.40
CA ASP A 89 12.96 7.31 -11.98
C ASP A 89 14.01 7.77 -13.00
N LYS A 90 15.23 7.24 -12.91
CA LYS A 90 16.39 7.61 -13.76
C LYS A 90 16.76 6.50 -14.74
N ASP A 91 16.69 5.25 -14.29
CA ASP A 91 17.03 4.05 -15.05
C ASP A 91 16.06 2.91 -14.68
N ALA A 92 14.99 2.80 -15.46
CA ALA A 92 13.95 1.80 -15.24
C ALA A 92 14.44 0.36 -15.48
N GLU A 93 15.35 0.17 -16.45
CA GLU A 93 15.88 -1.16 -16.80
C GLU A 93 16.87 -1.64 -15.74
N GLY A 94 17.75 -0.74 -15.28
CA GLY A 94 18.66 -1.01 -14.16
C GLY A 94 17.93 -1.31 -12.87
N ALA A 95 16.90 -0.53 -12.52
CA ALA A 95 16.09 -0.78 -11.33
C ALA A 95 15.36 -2.14 -11.40
N THR A 96 14.80 -2.48 -12.55
CA THR A 96 14.14 -3.79 -12.79
C THR A 96 15.14 -4.94 -12.60
N SER A 97 16.30 -4.84 -13.23
CA SER A 97 17.36 -5.86 -13.15
C SER A 97 17.86 -6.03 -11.71
N ALA A 98 18.05 -4.92 -10.99
CA ALA A 98 18.49 -4.92 -9.61
C ALA A 98 17.45 -5.56 -8.66
N LEU A 99 16.15 -5.27 -8.85
CA LEU A 99 15.07 -5.87 -8.05
C LEU A 99 14.92 -7.37 -8.33
N LYS A 100 15.03 -7.80 -9.59
CA LYS A 100 15.08 -9.24 -9.93
C LYS A 100 16.28 -9.92 -9.27
N GLY A 101 17.46 -9.31 -9.37
CA GLY A 101 18.67 -9.80 -8.70
C GLY A 101 18.53 -9.88 -7.19
N TRP A 102 17.90 -8.89 -6.55
CA TRP A 102 17.62 -8.89 -5.11
C TRP A 102 16.76 -10.09 -4.69
N MET A 103 15.68 -10.35 -5.43
CA MET A 103 14.77 -11.48 -5.17
C MET A 103 15.48 -12.83 -5.34
N ALA A 104 16.28 -12.97 -6.40
CA ALA A 104 17.07 -14.19 -6.65
C ALA A 104 18.15 -14.44 -5.58
N ALA A 105 18.70 -13.38 -4.98
CA ALA A 105 19.74 -13.46 -3.95
C ALA A 105 19.20 -13.82 -2.55
N GLN A 106 17.89 -13.91 -2.36
CA GLN A 106 17.32 -14.31 -1.06
C GLN A 106 17.32 -15.84 -0.89
N PRO A 107 17.48 -16.35 0.35
CA PRO A 107 17.87 -15.63 1.56
C PRO A 107 19.36 -15.30 1.57
N SER A 108 19.75 -14.20 2.21
CA SER A 108 21.16 -13.79 2.34
C SER A 108 22.03 -14.76 3.15
N ARG A 109 21.43 -15.53 4.08
CA ARG A 109 22.11 -16.46 5.02
C ARG A 109 23.20 -15.84 5.90
N VAL A 110 23.28 -14.51 5.96
CA VAL A 110 24.19 -13.81 6.88
C VAL A 110 23.74 -14.04 8.32
N GLU A 111 24.64 -14.54 9.17
CA GLU A 111 24.38 -14.82 10.57
C GLU A 111 23.87 -13.57 11.31
N GLY A 112 22.83 -13.72 12.13
CA GLY A 112 22.22 -12.63 12.89
C GLY A 112 21.38 -11.64 12.08
N ARG A 113 21.36 -11.72 10.74
CA ARG A 113 20.56 -10.83 9.88
C ARG A 113 19.13 -11.36 9.68
N ARG A 114 18.14 -10.46 9.66
CA ARG A 114 16.76 -10.77 9.23
C ARG A 114 16.76 -11.38 7.82
N GLN A 115 16.03 -12.47 7.60
CA GLN A 115 16.01 -13.19 6.33
C GLN A 115 14.68 -12.99 5.60
N MET A 116 14.77 -12.74 4.30
CA MET A 116 13.64 -12.84 3.38
C MET A 116 13.67 -14.25 2.74
N PRO A 117 12.53 -14.96 2.63
CA PRO A 117 12.49 -16.28 1.99
C PRO A 117 12.82 -16.22 0.50
N GLN A 118 13.20 -17.37 -0.06
CA GLN A 118 13.19 -17.57 -1.50
C GLN A 118 11.79 -18.05 -1.93
N PHE A 119 11.15 -17.33 -2.84
CA PHE A 119 9.80 -17.62 -3.31
C PHE A 119 9.78 -18.39 -4.64
N ASN A 120 10.92 -18.47 -5.35
CA ASN A 120 11.06 -19.10 -6.66
C ASN A 120 10.04 -18.55 -7.68
N LEU A 121 9.85 -17.23 -7.69
CA LEU A 121 8.97 -16.56 -8.64
C LEU A 121 9.49 -16.74 -10.06
N SER A 122 8.58 -16.91 -11.01
CA SER A 122 8.91 -16.84 -12.44
C SER A 122 9.34 -15.43 -12.85
N ASP A 123 10.06 -15.31 -13.98
CA ASP A 123 10.44 -14.01 -14.54
C ASP A 123 9.22 -13.11 -14.75
N LYS A 124 8.11 -13.72 -15.20
CA LYS A 124 6.84 -13.02 -15.38
C LYS A 124 6.25 -12.49 -14.08
N GLU A 125 6.24 -13.30 -13.01
CA GLU A 125 5.76 -12.85 -11.70
C GLU A 125 6.65 -11.74 -11.14
N LEU A 126 7.96 -11.78 -11.38
CA LEU A 126 8.88 -10.71 -11.01
C LEU A 126 8.61 -9.42 -11.78
N ASP A 127 8.39 -9.50 -13.09
CA ASP A 127 8.04 -8.33 -13.91
C ASP A 127 6.71 -7.70 -13.47
N ASP A 128 5.69 -8.53 -13.27
CA ASP A 128 4.37 -8.09 -12.79
C ASP A 128 4.51 -7.43 -11.39
N LEU A 129 5.27 -8.01 -10.47
CA LEU A 129 5.51 -7.45 -9.13
C LEU A 129 6.27 -6.11 -9.17
N ILE A 130 7.27 -5.97 -10.05
CA ILE A 130 8.01 -4.72 -10.23
C ILE A 130 7.11 -3.64 -10.86
N ALA A 131 6.26 -4.01 -11.82
CA ALA A 131 5.24 -3.11 -12.37
C ALA A 131 4.30 -2.60 -11.27
N PHE A 132 3.91 -3.47 -10.33
CA PHE A 132 3.12 -3.08 -9.17
C PHE A 132 3.85 -2.09 -8.25
N PHE A 133 5.12 -2.31 -7.93
CA PHE A 133 5.90 -1.35 -7.11
C PHE A 133 6.08 -0.01 -7.82
N ARG A 134 6.34 -0.01 -9.13
CA ARG A 134 6.43 1.20 -9.94
C ARG A 134 5.12 1.99 -9.93
N TRP A 135 3.98 1.31 -10.14
CA TRP A 135 2.66 1.95 -10.10
C TRP A 135 2.34 2.50 -8.71
N THR A 136 2.62 1.71 -7.66
CA THR A 136 2.39 2.12 -6.26
C THR A 136 3.17 3.38 -5.92
N ASN A 137 4.42 3.50 -6.36
CA ASN A 137 5.24 4.69 -6.16
C ASN A 137 4.67 5.95 -6.84
N SER A 138 3.77 5.82 -7.82
CA SER A 138 3.16 6.95 -8.52
C SER A 138 1.87 7.48 -7.88
N ILE A 139 1.37 6.82 -6.83
CA ILE A 139 0.19 7.25 -6.08
C ILE A 139 0.49 8.59 -5.39
N ASN A 140 -0.43 9.56 -5.47
CA ASN A 140 -0.34 10.80 -4.70
C ASN A 140 -0.68 10.53 -3.23
N THR A 141 0.36 10.33 -2.44
CA THR A 141 0.35 10.02 -1.00
C THR A 141 0.53 11.26 -0.12
N GLN A 142 0.27 12.46 -0.64
CA GLN A 142 0.42 13.72 0.11
C GLN A 142 1.86 13.94 0.64
N ASN A 143 2.86 13.67 -0.19
CA ASN A 143 4.30 13.77 0.12
C ASN A 143 4.81 12.79 1.19
N TRP A 144 4.06 11.72 1.46
CA TRP A 144 4.59 10.57 2.20
C TRP A 144 5.33 9.61 1.24
N PRO A 145 6.49 9.03 1.61
CA PRO A 145 7.20 9.20 2.88
C PRO A 145 8.04 10.49 2.90
N PRO A 146 8.41 10.99 4.10
CA PRO A 146 9.17 12.23 4.24
C PRO A 146 10.60 12.16 3.68
N LYS A 147 11.16 10.95 3.52
CA LYS A 147 12.50 10.71 3.00
C LYS A 147 12.52 9.49 2.09
N VAL A 148 13.56 9.43 1.26
CA VAL A 148 13.80 8.29 0.36
C VAL A 148 14.00 6.96 1.10
N SER A 149 14.33 6.95 2.39
CA SER A 149 14.47 5.72 3.18
C SER A 149 13.19 4.91 3.34
N GLY A 150 12.01 5.52 3.09
CA GLY A 150 10.74 5.00 3.60
C GLY A 150 10.48 5.55 4.98
#